data_AF-A0A6M6EC70-F1
#
_entry.id   AF-A0A6M6EC70-F1
#
_cell.length_a   1.000
_cell.length_b   1.000
_cell.length_c   1.000
_cell.angle_alpha   90.00
_cell.angle_beta   90.00
_cell.angle_gamma   90.00
#
_symmetry.space_group_name_H-M   'P 1'
#
loop_
_entity.id
_entity.type
_entity.pdbx_description
1 polymer ?
#
loop_
_entity_poly.entity_id
_entity_poly.type
_entity_poly.pdbx_seq_one_letter_code
_entity_poly.pdbx_strand_id
1 'polypeptide(L)'
;MPNKEYPYYFIKSGKLYYVNESCRNVKRKEISSYEFTNDELVAFPFDTKSIAKQTADECGGYIVVRNAAFEDYISQGERWSKYIDYKEKNIWKLYNVK
;
A
#
# COMPACT_ATOMS: atom_id res chain seq x y z
N MET A 1 23.00 -10.64 -10.13
CA MET A 1 22.63 -10.29 -11.52
C MET A 1 21.90 -8.95 -11.48
N PRO A 2 22.55 -7.85 -11.87
CA PRO A 2 22.00 -6.50 -11.69
C PRO A 2 20.79 -6.17 -12.59
N ASN A 3 20.53 -6.95 -13.64
CA ASN A 3 19.42 -6.70 -14.59
C ASN A 3 18.28 -7.72 -14.48
N LYS A 4 18.16 -8.43 -13.36
CA LYS A 4 17.07 -9.38 -13.18
C LYS A 4 15.86 -8.62 -12.66
N GLU A 5 14.82 -8.53 -13.48
CA GLU A 5 13.53 -8.02 -13.05
C GLU A 5 12.83 -9.04 -12.15
N TYR A 6 12.17 -8.55 -11.11
CA TYR A 6 11.36 -9.34 -10.21
C TYR A 6 9.92 -8.83 -10.21
N PRO A 7 8.94 -9.74 -10.19
CA PRO A 7 7.55 -9.34 -10.07
C PRO A 7 7.25 -8.87 -8.65
N TYR A 8 6.59 -7.73 -8.53
CA TYR A 8 5.85 -7.32 -7.34
C TYR A 8 4.41 -6.99 -7.74
N TYR A 9 3.54 -6.88 -6.73
CA TYR A 9 2.10 -6.80 -6.94
C TYR A 9 1.53 -5.55 -6.28
N PHE A 10 0.58 -4.93 -6.97
CA PHE A 10 -0.32 -3.92 -6.40
C PHE A 10 -1.74 -4.44 -6.43
N ILE A 11 -2.60 -3.83 -5.63
CA ILE A 11 -4.04 -4.08 -5.64
C ILE A 11 -4.74 -2.83 -6.13
N LYS A 12 -5.68 -3.02 -7.06
CA LYS A 12 -6.55 -1.96 -7.55
C LYS A 12 -8.01 -2.24 -7.26
N SER A 13 -8.77 -1.19 -6.98
CA SER A 13 -10.23 -1.19 -7.05
C SER A 13 -10.67 -0.04 -7.95
N GLY A 14 -11.19 -0.37 -9.14
CA GLY A 14 -11.45 0.60 -10.20
C GLY A 14 -10.17 1.35 -10.62
N LYS A 15 -10.14 2.66 -10.36
CA LYS A 15 -8.99 3.56 -10.63
C LYS A 15 -8.09 3.80 -9.42
N LEU A 16 -8.40 3.19 -8.28
CA LEU A 16 -7.70 3.43 -7.02
C LEU A 16 -6.74 2.27 -6.71
N TYR A 17 -5.60 2.59 -6.09
CA TYR A 17 -4.55 1.68 -5.65
C TYR A 17 -4.59 1.52 -4.14
N TYR A 18 -4.41 0.29 -3.66
CA TYR A 18 -4.34 -0.01 -2.24
C TYR A 18 -3.08 0.57 -1.60
N VAL A 19 -3.21 1.22 -0.44
CA VAL A 19 -2.09 1.89 0.27
C VAL A 19 -1.77 1.27 1.64
N ASN A 20 -2.36 0.12 1.96
CA ASN A 20 -2.31 -0.51 3.28
C ASN A 20 -3.17 0.20 4.34
N GLU A 21 -3.66 -0.57 5.31
CA GLU A 21 -4.49 -0.13 6.42
C GLU A 21 -3.65 0.76 7.35
N SER A 22 -3.75 2.08 7.22
CA SER A 22 -3.08 3.01 8.13
C SER A 22 -3.83 3.07 9.46
N CYS A 23 -3.82 2.01 10.26
CA CYS A 23 -4.34 2.03 11.64
C CYS A 23 -3.73 0.91 12.50
N ARG A 24 -2.39 0.82 12.57
CA ARG A 24 -1.71 -0.12 13.50
C ARG A 24 -2.07 0.11 14.99
N ASN A 25 -2.64 1.27 15.34
CA ASN A 25 -2.85 1.70 16.72
C ASN A 25 -4.28 2.11 17.10
N VAL A 26 -5.25 2.09 16.18
CA VAL A 26 -6.66 2.29 16.56
C VAL A 26 -7.17 0.95 17.04
N LYS A 27 -7.62 0.89 18.31
CA LYS A 27 -8.12 -0.32 18.97
C LYS A 27 -8.90 -1.18 17.98
N ARG A 28 -8.53 -2.47 17.93
CA ARG A 28 -8.98 -3.60 17.12
C ARG A 28 -10.50 -3.88 17.07
N LYS A 29 -11.34 -2.87 17.22
CA LYS A 29 -12.79 -2.90 17.15
C LYS A 29 -13.23 -1.87 16.12
N GLU A 30 -13.73 -2.38 15.00
CA GLU A 30 -14.74 -1.74 14.14
C GLU A 30 -14.29 -0.83 12.98
N ILE A 31 -13.06 -0.92 12.48
CA ILE A 31 -12.80 -0.35 11.15
C ILE A 31 -11.96 -1.31 10.30
N SER A 32 -12.62 -2.26 9.65
CA SER A 32 -12.07 -3.06 8.54
C SER A 32 -12.06 -2.24 7.24
N SER A 33 -11.51 -1.04 7.28
CA SER A 33 -11.49 -0.15 6.10
C SER A 33 -10.18 -0.32 5.33
N TYR A 34 -10.26 -0.97 4.18
CA TYR A 34 -9.20 -0.94 3.19
C TYR A 34 -9.07 0.48 2.62
N GLU A 35 -7.85 1.00 2.60
CA GLU A 35 -7.59 2.35 2.12
C GLU A 35 -7.00 2.32 0.71
N PHE A 36 -7.46 3.27 -0.11
CA PHE A 36 -7.01 3.41 -1.49
C PHE A 36 -6.66 4.86 -1.83
N THR A 37 -5.78 5.02 -2.81
CA THR A 37 -5.31 6.29 -3.38
C THR A 37 -5.50 6.29 -4.89
N ASN A 38 -5.51 7.45 -5.54
CA ASN A 38 -5.43 7.55 -7.00
C ASN A 38 -3.98 7.55 -7.53
N ASP A 39 -2.98 7.58 -6.65
CA ASP A 39 -1.56 7.67 -6.98
C ASP A 39 -0.84 6.31 -6.85
N GLU A 40 -0.37 5.76 -7.97
CA GLU A 40 0.39 4.51 -8.00
C GLU A 40 1.72 4.60 -7.22
N LEU A 41 2.34 5.79 -7.15
CA LEU A 41 3.66 5.97 -6.57
C LEU A 41 3.70 5.73 -5.07
N VAL A 42 2.53 5.74 -4.42
CA VAL A 42 2.37 5.47 -2.99
C VAL A 42 1.54 4.21 -2.74
N ALA A 43 1.29 3.40 -3.77
CA ALA A 43 0.66 2.09 -3.63
C ALA A 43 1.56 1.14 -2.84
N PHE A 44 0.94 0.30 -1.99
CA PHE A 44 1.65 -0.68 -1.19
C PHE A 44 2.18 -1.82 -2.06
N PRO A 45 3.52 -2.00 -2.14
CA PRO A 45 4.09 -3.08 -2.93
C PRO A 45 4.03 -4.40 -2.16
N PHE A 46 3.34 -5.39 -2.72
CA PHE A 46 3.39 -6.76 -2.21
C PHE A 46 4.52 -7.53 -2.90
N ASP A 47 5.34 -8.21 -2.12
CA ASP A 47 6.37 -9.14 -2.60
C ASP A 47 5.80 -10.53 -2.95
N THR A 48 4.66 -10.87 -2.35
CA THR A 48 4.08 -12.21 -2.40
C THR A 48 2.70 -12.21 -3.04
N LYS A 49 2.55 -12.97 -4.13
CA LYS A 49 1.28 -13.09 -4.88
C LYS A 49 0.13 -13.62 -4.00
N SER A 50 0.40 -14.56 -3.10
CA SER A 50 -0.62 -15.16 -2.23
C SER A 50 -1.25 -14.11 -1.32
N ILE A 51 -0.44 -13.25 -0.70
CA ILE A 51 -0.92 -12.17 0.17
C ILE A 51 -1.67 -11.13 -0.65
N ALA A 52 -1.10 -10.71 -1.79
CA ALA A 52 -1.76 -9.76 -2.69
C ALA A 52 -3.13 -10.28 -3.17
N LYS A 53 -3.24 -11.58 -3.43
CA LYS A 53 -4.49 -12.20 -3.86
C LYS A 53 -5.52 -12.20 -2.74
N GLN A 54 -5.12 -12.66 -1.55
CA GLN A 54 -6.00 -12.67 -0.40
C GLN A 54 -6.55 -11.26 -0.12
N THR A 55 -5.68 -10.25 -0.07
CA THR A 55 -6.12 -8.87 0.17
C THR A 55 -7.01 -8.35 -0.96
N ALA A 56 -6.74 -8.70 -2.22
CA ALA A 56 -7.59 -8.31 -3.34
C ALA A 56 -8.99 -8.92 -3.23
N ASP A 57 -9.08 -10.21 -2.89
CA ASP A 57 -10.35 -10.93 -2.69
C ASP A 57 -11.14 -10.32 -1.52
N GLU A 58 -10.47 -9.95 -0.42
CA GLU A 58 -11.12 -9.33 0.75
C GLU A 58 -11.62 -7.89 0.49
N CYS A 59 -10.88 -7.08 -0.28
CA CYS A 59 -11.24 -5.69 -0.57
C CYS A 59 -12.05 -5.50 -1.86
N GLY A 60 -12.40 -6.60 -2.56
CA GLY A 60 -13.07 -6.55 -3.86
C GLY A 60 -12.23 -5.93 -4.99
N GLY A 61 -10.90 -5.96 -4.84
CA GLY A 61 -9.95 -5.47 -5.81
C GLY A 61 -9.43 -6.55 -6.76
N TYR A 62 -8.44 -6.17 -7.58
CA TYR A 62 -7.72 -7.08 -8.46
C TYR A 62 -6.22 -6.80 -8.42
N ILE A 63 -5.43 -7.83 -8.69
CA ILE A 63 -3.96 -7.73 -8.71
C ILE A 63 -3.49 -7.06 -10.00
N VAL A 64 -2.57 -6.11 -9.86
CA VAL A 64 -1.75 -5.57 -10.93
C VAL A 64 -0.31 -6.08 -10.72
N VAL A 65 0.25 -6.73 -11.73
CA VAL A 65 1.64 -7.20 -11.72
C VAL A 65 2.55 -6.12 -12.27
N ARG A 66 3.69 -5.92 -11.61
CA ARG A 66 4.78 -5.05 -12.08
C ARG A 66 6.07 -5.86 -12.06
N ASN A 67 6.83 -5.80 -13.14
CA ASN A 67 8.20 -6.29 -13.17
C ASN A 67 9.10 -5.07 -13.06
N ALA A 68 10.04 -5.07 -12.13
CA ALA A 68 11.06 -4.03 -12.07
C ALA A 68 12.36 -4.56 -11.50
N ALA A 69 13.42 -3.75 -11.61
CA ALA A 69 14.65 -4.03 -10.91
C ALA A 69 14.43 -4.00 -9.39
N PHE A 70 15.30 -4.68 -8.65
CA PHE A 70 15.24 -4.69 -7.19
C PHE A 70 15.32 -3.26 -6.61
N GLU A 71 16.14 -2.39 -7.20
CA GLU A 71 16.26 -0.99 -6.79
C GLU A 71 14.94 -0.20 -6.95
N ASP A 72 14.20 -0.44 -8.04
CA ASP A 72 12.89 0.19 -8.26
C ASP A 72 11.87 -0.29 -7.22
N TYR A 73 11.89 -1.58 -6.87
CA TYR A 73 11.06 -2.13 -5.81
C TYR A 73 11.35 -1.48 -4.45
N ILE A 74 12.64 -1.33 -4.11
CA ILE A 74 13.06 -0.63 -2.88
C ILE A 74 12.61 0.83 -2.92
N SER A 75 12.80 1.53 -4.04
CA SER A 75 12.35 2.92 -4.20
C SER A 75 10.84 3.08 -4.01
N GLN A 76 10.04 2.13 -4.53
CA GLN A 76 8.60 2.10 -4.31
C GLN A 76 8.24 1.91 -2.82
N GLY A 77 8.92 0.99 -2.13
CA GLY A 77 8.74 0.77 -0.70
C GLY A 77 9.05 2.02 0.14
N GLU A 78 10.12 2.75 -0.21
CA GLU A 78 10.48 4.01 0.44
C GLU A 78 9.44 5.12 0.20
N ARG A 79 8.90 5.23 -1.02
CA ARG A 79 7.83 6.20 -1.34
C ARG A 79 6.58 5.92 -0.54
N TRP A 80 6.15 4.66 -0.50
CA TRP A 80 5.03 4.22 0.33
C TRP A 80 5.28 4.53 1.82
N SER A 81 6.46 4.19 2.36
CA SER A 81 6.79 4.45 3.77
C SER A 81 6.72 5.94 4.11
N LYS A 82 7.29 6.81 3.27
CA LYS A 82 7.23 8.27 3.45
C LYS A 82 5.79 8.79 3.42
N TYR A 83 4.95 8.23 2.55
CA TYR A 83 3.54 8.57 2.46
C TYR A 83 2.79 8.20 3.75
N ILE A 84 2.99 6.99 4.28
CA ILE A 84 2.38 6.56 5.54
C ILE A 84 2.85 7.41 6.71
N ASP A 85 4.16 7.66 6.83
CA ASP A 85 4.72 8.52 7.89
C ASP A 85 4.13 9.93 7.85
N TYR A 86 3.99 10.51 6.64
CA TYR A 86 3.35 11.80 6.45
C TYR A 86 1.88 11.76 6.86
N LYS A 87 1.15 10.73 6.44
CA LYS A 87 -0.28 10.57 6.73
C LYS A 87 -0.51 10.45 8.24
N GLU A 88 0.22 9.57 8.92
CA GLU A 88 0.13 9.41 10.38
C GLU A 88 0.39 10.74 11.08
N LYS A 89 1.49 11.43 10.78
CA LYS A 89 1.82 12.74 11.39
C LYS A 89 0.72 13.78 11.21
N ASN A 90 0.05 13.82 10.07
CA ASN A 90 -1.01 14.82 9.81
C ASN A 90 -2.37 14.42 10.38
N ILE A 91 -2.70 13.13 10.43
CA ILE A 91 -3.87 12.64 11.15
C ILE A 91 -3.73 12.94 12.64
N TRP A 92 -2.57 12.66 13.24
CA TRP A 92 -2.29 13.01 14.64
C TRP A 92 -2.44 14.51 14.93
N LYS A 93 -2.15 15.40 13.97
CA LYS A 93 -2.38 16.85 14.13
C LYS A 93 -3.86 17.21 14.17
N LEU A 94 -4.72 16.55 13.38
CA LEU A 94 -6.17 16.79 13.36
C LEU A 94 -6.83 16.43 14.69
N TYR A 95 -6.35 15.37 15.36
CA TYR A 95 -6.85 14.97 16.68
C TYR A 95 -6.31 15.82 17.84
N ASN A 96 -5.27 16.63 17.62
CA ASN A 96 -4.67 17.51 18.62
C ASN A 96 -5.13 18.97 18.53
N VAL A 97 -6.17 19.26 17.74
CA VAL A 97 -6.78 20.61 17.72
C VAL A 97 -7.52 20.82 19.05
N LYS A 98 -6.95 21.66 19.92
CA LYS A 98 -7.55 22.17 21.16
C LYS A 98 -8.47 23.35 20.91
#